data_AF-A0A250F2N1-F1
#
_entry.id   AF-A0A250F2N1-F1
#
_cell.length_a   1.000
_cell.length_b   1.000
_cell.length_c   1.000
_cell.angle_alpha   90.00
_cell.angle_beta   90.00
_cell.angle_gamma   90.00
#
_symmetry.space_group_name_H-M   'P 1'
#
loop_
_entity.id
_entity.type
_entity.pdbx_description
1 polymer ?
#
loop_
_entity_poly.entity_id
_entity_poly.type
_entity_poly.pdbx_seq_one_letter_code
_entity_poly.pdbx_strand_id
1 'polypeptide(L)'
;MGCWIVERLWERCSDVLTIFFDTEEAACLRDILNYLWQVIDENSLWNKEKMQQYYEVLQGIDKKILDKTDFEEKAIYELLRALEVLLQYCIRKERGFESTIWQAVTDVIDVKMQMDGKDIHTSKGFADEELQYEMECLRYILYFSQGFKKDLYDKQLFSKGRRIHLSKGKALKIAKAYQEQ
;
A
#
# COMPACT_ATOMS: atom_id res chain seq x y z
N MET A 1 -4.81 -3.86 -5.79
CA MET A 1 -3.47 -3.23 -5.90
C MET A 1 -3.25 -2.22 -4.79
N GLY A 2 -4.00 -1.11 -4.75
CA GLY A 2 -3.85 -0.11 -3.68
C GLY A 2 -4.02 -0.68 -2.27
N CYS A 3 -5.12 -1.39 -2.02
CA CYS A 3 -5.37 -2.00 -0.70
C CYS A 3 -4.35 -3.07 -0.29
N TRP A 4 -3.67 -3.72 -1.26
CA TRP A 4 -2.60 -4.66 -0.94
C TRP A 4 -1.41 -3.95 -0.32
N ILE A 5 -0.98 -2.84 -0.93
CA ILE A 5 0.14 -2.05 -0.41
C ILE A 5 -0.21 -1.50 0.97
N VAL A 6 -1.43 -1.00 1.16
CA VAL A 6 -1.89 -0.56 2.49
C VAL A 6 -1.85 -1.70 3.52
N GLU A 7 -2.24 -2.93 3.16
CA GLU A 7 -2.10 -4.08 4.07
C GLU A 7 -0.62 -4.38 4.39
N ARG A 8 0.29 -4.28 3.41
CA ARG A 8 1.74 -4.46 3.62
C ARG A 8 2.38 -3.37 4.49
N LEU A 9 1.84 -2.15 4.45
CA LEU A 9 2.24 -1.06 5.35
C LEU A 9 1.69 -1.32 6.76
N TRP A 10 0.42 -1.73 6.85
CA TRP A 10 -0.23 -2.08 8.11
C TRP A 10 0.55 -3.17 8.87
N GLU A 11 0.93 -4.25 8.20
CA GLU A 11 1.70 -5.35 8.80
C GLU A 11 3.07 -4.91 9.38
N ARG A 12 3.61 -3.80 8.91
CA ARG A 12 4.91 -3.28 9.37
C ARG A 12 4.82 -2.35 10.57
N CYS A 13 3.64 -1.79 10.85
CA CYS A 13 3.48 -0.81 11.91
C CYS A 13 2.32 -1.10 12.89
N SER A 14 1.51 -2.15 12.67
CA SER A 14 0.30 -2.38 13.46
C SER A 14 0.55 -2.46 14.96
N ASP A 15 1.69 -3.04 15.34
CA ASP A 15 2.02 -3.35 16.74
C ASP A 15 2.48 -2.10 17.52
N VAL A 16 2.79 -1.02 16.81
CA VAL A 16 3.30 0.25 17.36
C VAL A 16 2.36 1.42 17.13
N LEU A 17 1.25 1.24 16.40
CA LEU A 17 0.27 2.31 16.17
C LEU A 17 -0.24 2.94 17.47
N THR A 18 -0.46 2.13 18.52
CA THR A 18 -0.97 2.62 19.82
C THR A 18 0.05 3.40 20.64
N ILE A 19 1.32 3.48 20.20
CA ILE A 19 2.33 4.35 20.77
C ILE A 19 2.09 5.80 20.32
N PHE A 20 1.61 5.98 19.09
CA PHE A 20 1.46 7.27 18.43
C PHE A 20 0.00 7.77 18.42
N PHE A 21 -0.95 6.85 18.35
CA PHE A 21 -2.38 7.14 18.24
C PHE A 21 -3.15 6.48 19.36
N ASP A 22 -4.31 7.03 19.69
CA ASP A 22 -5.21 6.34 20.61
C ASP A 22 -5.83 5.08 19.98
N THR A 23 -6.50 4.29 20.80
CA THR A 23 -7.11 3.03 20.34
C THR A 23 -8.24 3.25 19.33
N GLU A 24 -8.95 4.38 19.40
CA GLU A 24 -10.04 4.71 18.48
C GLU A 24 -9.50 5.11 17.10
N GLU A 25 -8.45 5.92 17.06
CA GLU A 25 -7.72 6.29 15.85
C GLU A 25 -7.11 5.05 15.18
N ALA A 26 -6.39 4.21 15.92
CA ALA A 26 -5.81 2.98 15.39
C ALA A 26 -6.89 2.01 14.86
N ALA A 27 -8.01 1.86 15.58
CA ALA A 27 -9.15 1.08 15.12
C ALA A 27 -9.76 1.67 13.84
N CYS A 28 -9.88 2.99 13.76
CA CYS A 28 -10.39 3.68 12.57
C CYS A 28 -9.54 3.36 11.33
N LEU A 29 -8.21 3.41 11.44
CA LEU A 29 -7.31 3.06 10.33
C LEU A 29 -7.54 1.62 9.83
N ARG A 30 -7.73 0.67 10.76
CA ARG A 30 -8.04 -0.72 10.41
C ARG A 30 -9.40 -0.83 9.73
N ASP A 31 -10.40 -0.12 10.23
CA ASP A 31 -11.75 -0.10 9.68
C ASP A 31 -11.79 0.47 8.26
N ILE A 32 -11.00 1.52 7.98
CA ILE A 32 -10.84 2.06 6.63
C ILE A 32 -10.30 0.98 5.68
N LEU A 33 -9.20 0.31 6.06
CA LEU A 33 -8.60 -0.75 5.24
C LEU A 33 -9.58 -1.90 4.99
N ASN A 34 -10.28 -2.35 6.04
CA ASN A 34 -11.30 -3.40 5.92
C ASN A 34 -12.43 -2.99 4.98
N TYR A 35 -12.92 -1.75 5.11
CA TYR A 35 -13.99 -1.25 4.26
C TYR A 35 -13.54 -1.11 2.80
N LEU A 36 -12.31 -0.66 2.54
CA LEU A 36 -11.75 -0.62 1.20
C LEU A 36 -11.67 -2.02 0.57
N TRP A 37 -11.30 -3.05 1.36
CA TRP A 37 -11.33 -4.43 0.89
C TRP A 37 -12.75 -4.94 0.61
N GLN A 38 -13.73 -4.62 1.46
CA GLN A 38 -15.13 -4.96 1.22
C GLN A 38 -15.66 -4.32 -0.07
N VAL A 39 -15.33 -3.05 -0.31
CA VAL A 39 -15.71 -2.36 -1.55
C VAL A 39 -15.03 -2.96 -2.77
N ILE A 40 -13.80 -3.46 -2.61
CA ILE A 40 -13.18 -4.26 -3.64
C ILE A 40 -14.04 -5.52 -3.83
N ASP A 41 -14.06 -6.43 -2.86
CA ASP A 41 -14.68 -7.75 -3.00
C ASP A 41 -16.16 -7.67 -3.46
N GLU A 42 -16.90 -6.66 -3.00
CA GLU A 42 -18.29 -6.37 -3.32
C GLU A 42 -18.49 -4.87 -3.61
N ASN A 43 -18.36 -4.47 -4.88
CA ASN A 43 -18.48 -3.08 -5.30
C ASN A 43 -19.84 -2.42 -4.97
N SER A 44 -20.90 -3.19 -4.71
CA SER A 44 -22.20 -2.69 -4.22
C SER A 44 -22.14 -2.06 -2.83
N LEU A 45 -21.10 -2.37 -2.04
CA LEU A 45 -20.91 -1.82 -0.69
C LEU A 45 -20.28 -0.43 -0.71
N TRP A 46 -19.91 0.11 -1.88
CA TRP A 46 -19.34 1.44 -1.99
C TRP A 46 -20.36 2.51 -1.60
N ASN A 47 -19.99 3.32 -0.60
CA ASN A 47 -20.75 4.48 -0.14
C ASN A 47 -19.83 5.71 -0.09
N LYS A 48 -20.21 6.76 -0.83
CA LYS A 48 -19.41 7.99 -0.92
C LYS A 48 -19.32 8.75 0.39
N GLU A 49 -20.43 8.86 1.13
CA GLU A 49 -20.51 9.59 2.40
C GLU A 49 -19.63 8.92 3.46
N LYS A 50 -19.66 7.59 3.53
CA LYS A 50 -18.78 6.82 4.43
C LYS A 50 -17.30 7.01 4.08
N MET A 51 -16.94 6.99 2.79
CA MET A 51 -15.56 7.29 2.35
C MET A 51 -15.14 8.72 2.69
N GLN A 52 -16.06 9.68 2.57
CA GLN A 52 -15.82 11.08 2.91
C GLN A 52 -15.60 11.26 4.42
N GLN A 53 -16.42 10.62 5.26
CA GLN A 53 -16.23 10.60 6.72
C GLN A 53 -14.86 10.04 7.11
N TYR A 54 -14.47 8.90 6.53
CA TYR A 54 -13.14 8.33 6.77
C TYR A 54 -12.02 9.27 6.32
N TYR A 55 -12.19 9.96 5.20
CA TYR A 55 -11.21 10.92 4.73
C TYR A 55 -11.07 12.11 5.68
N GLU A 56 -12.18 12.62 6.22
CA GLU A 56 -12.18 13.72 7.19
C GLU A 56 -11.51 13.32 8.52
N VAL A 57 -11.78 12.13 9.03
CA VAL A 57 -11.09 11.60 10.22
C VAL A 57 -9.59 11.50 9.97
N LEU A 58 -9.18 10.93 8.84
CA LEU A 58 -7.78 10.74 8.49
C LEU A 58 -7.01 12.07 8.32
N GLN A 59 -7.69 13.12 7.84
CA GLN A 59 -7.14 14.48 7.77
C GLN A 59 -7.01 15.15 9.14
N GLY A 60 -7.78 14.69 10.13
CA GLY A 60 -7.71 15.18 11.51
C GLY A 60 -6.55 14.62 12.32
N ILE A 61 -5.94 13.51 11.89
CA ILE A 61 -4.80 12.88 12.57
C ILE A 61 -3.56 13.80 12.49
N ASP A 62 -2.95 14.10 13.63
CA ASP A 62 -1.73 14.89 13.68
C ASP A 62 -0.51 14.07 13.23
N LYS A 63 -0.08 14.27 11.98
CA LYS A 63 1.09 13.58 11.42
C LYS A 63 2.42 14.19 11.83
N LYS A 64 2.43 15.34 12.53
CA LYS A 64 3.68 15.99 12.96
C LYS A 64 4.37 15.26 14.10
N ILE A 65 3.64 14.36 14.76
CA ILE A 65 4.19 13.47 15.79
C ILE A 65 5.18 12.45 15.20
N LEU A 66 5.16 12.22 13.87
CA LEU A 66 6.03 11.29 13.17
C LEU A 66 7.25 12.04 12.62
N ASP A 67 8.44 11.74 13.13
CA ASP A 67 9.72 12.26 12.66
C ASP A 67 10.23 11.53 11.40
N LYS A 68 9.71 10.31 11.14
CA LYS A 68 9.97 9.48 9.94
C LYS A 68 11.42 9.04 9.78
N THR A 69 12.19 9.09 10.86
CA THR A 69 13.61 8.71 10.87
C THR A 69 13.80 7.23 11.13
N ASP A 70 12.92 6.62 11.92
CA ASP A 70 12.86 5.18 12.09
C ASP A 70 11.86 4.51 11.12
N PHE A 71 12.09 3.22 10.94
CA PHE A 71 11.31 2.36 10.04
C PHE A 71 9.82 2.31 10.39
N GLU A 72 9.48 2.29 11.68
CA GLU A 72 8.11 2.12 12.17
C GLU A 72 7.30 3.39 11.93
N GLU A 73 7.84 4.55 12.30
CA GLU A 73 7.25 5.87 12.03
C GLU A 73 7.12 6.15 10.54
N LYS A 74 8.11 5.75 9.74
CA LYS A 74 8.03 5.83 8.28
C LYS A 74 6.90 4.95 7.73
N ALA A 75 6.75 3.73 8.25
CA ALA A 75 5.66 2.83 7.86
C ALA A 75 4.28 3.40 8.22
N ILE A 76 4.15 3.99 9.41
CA ILE A 76 2.92 4.70 9.81
C ILE A 76 2.64 5.87 8.87
N TYR A 77 3.64 6.72 8.60
CA TYR A 77 3.47 7.89 7.75
C TYR A 77 2.99 7.50 6.34
N GLU A 78 3.62 6.49 5.75
CA GLU A 78 3.24 5.99 4.43
C GLU A 78 1.88 5.26 4.45
N LEU A 79 1.52 4.58 5.55
CA LEU A 79 0.18 4.00 5.74
C LEU A 79 -0.90 5.08 5.67
N LEU A 80 -0.75 6.15 6.46
CA LEU A 80 -1.71 7.26 6.49
C LEU A 80 -1.84 7.90 5.12
N ARG A 81 -0.70 8.24 4.49
CA ARG A 81 -0.66 8.83 3.15
C ARG A 81 -1.31 7.93 2.10
N ALA A 82 -1.08 6.62 2.17
CA ALA A 82 -1.64 5.66 1.24
C ALA A 82 -3.17 5.54 1.40
N LEU A 83 -3.67 5.50 2.63
CA LEU A 83 -5.10 5.51 2.92
C LEU A 83 -5.78 6.78 2.39
N GLU A 84 -5.20 7.96 2.61
CA GLU A 84 -5.76 9.23 2.14
C GLU A 84 -5.94 9.25 0.63
N VAL A 85 -4.88 8.86 -0.05
CA VAL A 85 -4.80 8.90 -1.49
C VAL A 85 -5.77 7.88 -2.11
N LEU A 86 -5.95 6.70 -1.50
CA LEU A 86 -6.97 5.74 -1.93
C LEU A 86 -8.39 6.20 -1.65
N LEU A 87 -8.65 6.82 -0.50
CA LEU A 87 -9.96 7.40 -0.19
C LEU A 87 -10.31 8.51 -1.17
N GLN A 88 -9.38 9.42 -1.46
CA GLN A 88 -9.56 10.45 -2.48
C GLN A 88 -9.89 9.86 -3.86
N TYR A 89 -9.16 8.82 -4.28
CA TYR A 89 -9.51 8.10 -5.50
C TYR A 89 -10.92 7.49 -5.43
N CYS A 90 -11.29 6.87 -4.31
CA CYS A 90 -12.61 6.30 -4.12
C CYS A 90 -13.73 7.35 -4.18
N ILE A 91 -13.48 8.58 -3.72
CA ILE A 91 -14.43 9.70 -3.68
C ILE A 91 -14.52 10.41 -5.04
N ARG A 92 -13.37 10.76 -5.64
CA ARG A 92 -13.27 11.62 -6.83
C ARG A 92 -13.09 10.85 -8.14
N LYS A 93 -12.65 9.60 -8.07
CA LYS A 93 -12.27 8.74 -9.20
C LYS A 93 -11.12 9.30 -10.05
N GLU A 94 -10.30 10.19 -9.47
CA GLU A 94 -9.13 10.82 -10.12
C GLU A 94 -7.88 9.92 -10.07
N ARG A 95 -7.17 9.82 -11.20
CA ARG A 95 -5.95 9.01 -11.36
C ARG A 95 -4.70 9.79 -10.97
N GLY A 96 -3.56 9.10 -10.89
CA GLY A 96 -2.27 9.70 -10.54
C GLY A 96 -1.82 9.35 -9.13
N PHE A 97 -2.60 8.55 -8.41
CA PHE A 97 -2.25 8.05 -7.10
C PHE A 97 -1.30 6.84 -7.13
N GLU A 98 -1.23 6.17 -8.29
CA GLU A 98 -0.58 4.88 -8.43
C GLU A 98 0.90 4.95 -8.05
N SER A 99 1.65 5.95 -8.52
CA SER A 99 3.06 6.10 -8.16
C SER A 99 3.27 6.29 -6.67
N THR A 100 2.44 7.13 -6.02
CA THR A 100 2.50 7.36 -4.56
C THR A 100 2.34 6.07 -3.77
N ILE A 101 1.35 5.26 -4.15
CA ILE A 101 1.08 4.01 -3.45
C ILE A 101 2.20 3.00 -3.63
N TRP A 102 2.83 2.94 -4.80
CA TRP A 102 3.88 1.96 -5.09
C TRP A 102 5.21 2.31 -4.42
N GLN A 103 5.52 3.61 -4.43
CA GLN A 103 6.70 4.16 -3.78
C GLN A 103 6.67 3.92 -2.26
N ALA A 104 5.49 3.99 -1.63
CA ALA A 104 5.31 3.89 -0.18
C ALA A 104 6.02 2.69 0.48
N VAL A 105 5.84 1.47 -0.05
CA VAL A 105 6.50 0.27 0.53
C VAL A 105 8.00 0.29 0.29
N THR A 106 8.43 0.79 -0.87
CA THR A 106 9.86 0.90 -1.19
C THR A 106 10.55 1.90 -0.27
N ASP A 107 9.92 3.05 -0.01
CA ASP A 107 10.46 4.09 0.88
C ASP A 107 10.58 3.60 2.34
N VAL A 108 9.66 2.73 2.78
CA VAL A 108 9.72 2.09 4.10
C VAL A 108 10.89 1.11 4.18
N ILE A 109 11.10 0.29 3.16
CA ILE A 109 12.23 -0.64 3.08
C ILE A 109 13.55 0.13 2.99
N ASP A 110 13.60 1.22 2.24
CA ASP A 110 14.79 2.07 2.12
C ASP A 110 15.22 2.61 3.48
N VAL A 111 14.29 3.17 4.27
CA VAL A 111 14.60 3.65 5.63
C VAL A 111 15.13 2.50 6.51
N LYS A 112 14.48 1.33 6.49
CA LYS A 112 14.96 0.15 7.22
C LYS A 112 16.39 -0.23 6.83
N MET A 113 16.66 -0.23 5.53
CA MET A 113 17.96 -0.58 4.99
C MET A 113 19.03 0.46 5.35
N GLN A 114 18.69 1.75 5.33
CA GLN A 114 19.58 2.82 5.74
C GLN A 114 19.95 2.72 7.23
N MET A 115 19.01 2.30 8.08
CA MET A 115 19.29 1.98 9.50
C MET A 115 20.32 0.85 9.65
N ASP A 116 20.31 -0.12 8.73
CA ASP A 116 21.31 -1.20 8.65
C ASP A 116 22.62 -0.78 7.94
N GLY A 117 22.77 0.49 7.56
CA GLY A 117 23.91 0.99 6.79
C GLY A 117 23.97 0.46 5.35
N LYS A 118 22.84 0.03 4.80
CA LYS A 118 22.69 -0.39 3.40
C LYS A 118 22.07 0.75 2.58
N ASP A 119 22.28 0.71 1.26
CA ASP A 119 21.76 1.69 0.31
C ASP A 119 21.14 0.96 -0.89
N ILE A 120 19.84 1.17 -1.11
CA ILE A 120 19.05 0.55 -2.19
C ILE A 120 19.56 0.90 -3.59
N HIS A 121 20.31 2.01 -3.73
CA HIS A 121 20.86 2.45 -5.01
C HIS A 121 22.17 1.74 -5.37
N THR A 122 22.73 0.97 -4.44
CA THR A 122 23.87 0.08 -4.72
C THR A 122 23.39 -1.27 -5.25
N SER A 123 24.22 -1.97 -6.03
CA SER A 123 23.88 -3.32 -6.51
C SER A 123 23.63 -4.31 -5.36
N LYS A 124 24.38 -4.17 -4.26
CA LYS A 124 24.24 -5.02 -3.06
C LYS A 124 22.95 -4.72 -2.30
N GLY A 125 22.60 -3.45 -2.10
CA GLY A 125 21.35 -3.09 -1.45
C GLY A 125 20.15 -3.40 -2.33
N PHE A 126 20.22 -3.15 -3.63
CA PHE A 126 19.14 -3.55 -4.53
C PHE A 126 18.89 -5.05 -4.50
N ALA A 127 19.91 -5.87 -4.29
CA ALA A 127 19.80 -7.33 -4.12
C ALA A 127 19.32 -7.77 -2.73
N ASP A 128 18.87 -6.86 -1.85
CA ASP A 128 18.30 -7.21 -0.55
C ASP A 128 17.05 -8.08 -0.72
N GLU A 129 16.96 -9.13 0.08
CA GLU A 129 15.94 -10.18 -0.04
C GLU A 129 14.53 -9.62 0.19
N GLU A 130 14.34 -8.72 1.17
CA GLU A 130 13.03 -8.13 1.46
C GLU A 130 12.59 -7.20 0.33
N LEU A 131 13.52 -6.39 -0.18
CA LEU A 131 13.26 -5.49 -1.31
C LEU A 131 12.87 -6.29 -2.57
N GLN A 132 13.64 -7.32 -2.91
CA GLN A 132 13.35 -8.17 -4.07
C GLN A 132 12.02 -8.89 -3.93
N TYR A 133 11.72 -9.44 -2.75
CA TYR A 133 10.43 -10.08 -2.48
C TYR A 133 9.25 -9.14 -2.72
N GLU A 134 9.34 -7.90 -2.25
CA GLU A 134 8.27 -6.90 -2.44
C GLU A 134 8.14 -6.46 -3.90
N MET A 135 9.27 -6.24 -4.58
CA MET A 135 9.29 -5.92 -6.00
C MET A 135 8.65 -7.04 -6.84
N GLU A 136 8.90 -8.31 -6.49
CA GLU A 136 8.27 -9.45 -7.15
C GLU A 136 6.78 -9.55 -6.86
N CYS A 137 6.36 -9.44 -5.60
CA CYS A 137 4.94 -9.43 -5.23
C CYS A 137 4.18 -8.36 -6.00
N LEU A 138 4.73 -7.16 -6.06
CA LEU A 138 4.22 -6.03 -6.83
C LEU A 138 4.15 -6.36 -8.32
N ARG A 139 5.24 -6.87 -8.92
CA ARG A 139 5.27 -7.29 -10.34
C ARG A 139 4.20 -8.32 -10.65
N TYR A 140 3.97 -9.30 -9.78
CA TYR A 140 2.93 -10.31 -9.97
C TYR A 140 1.53 -9.75 -9.83
N ILE A 141 1.31 -8.88 -8.84
CA ILE A 141 0.05 -8.16 -8.69
C ILE A 141 -0.24 -7.36 -9.96
N LEU A 142 0.75 -6.68 -10.54
CA LEU A 142 0.61 -6.01 -11.83
C LEU A 142 0.25 -6.99 -12.93
N TYR A 143 1.01 -8.07 -13.07
CA TYR A 143 0.83 -9.10 -14.08
C TYR A 143 -0.60 -9.68 -14.05
N PHE A 144 -1.06 -10.11 -12.88
CA PHE A 144 -2.42 -10.63 -12.70
C PHE A 144 -3.48 -9.52 -12.81
N SER A 145 -3.12 -8.26 -12.52
CA SER A 145 -3.97 -7.09 -12.75
C SER A 145 -4.00 -6.58 -14.19
N GLN A 146 -3.35 -7.26 -15.15
CA GLN A 146 -3.44 -6.92 -16.57
C GLN A 146 -4.07 -8.00 -17.46
N GLY A 147 -4.38 -9.19 -16.93
CA GLY A 147 -5.17 -10.19 -17.64
C GLY A 147 -4.50 -10.60 -18.95
N PHE A 148 -3.32 -11.22 -18.88
CA PHE A 148 -2.58 -11.86 -19.98
C PHE A 148 -2.52 -11.08 -21.32
N LYS A 149 -1.37 -10.43 -21.57
CA LYS A 149 -0.62 -10.52 -22.83
C LYS A 149 0.85 -10.10 -22.62
N LYS A 150 1.75 -11.08 -22.70
CA LYS A 150 3.22 -10.99 -22.92
C LYS A 150 3.50 -10.49 -24.35
N ASP A 151 4.61 -9.90 -24.78
CA ASP A 151 5.92 -9.45 -24.29
C ASP A 151 6.18 -8.09 -25.02
N LEU A 152 7.12 -7.20 -24.72
CA LEU A 152 8.57 -7.35 -24.67
C LEU A 152 9.11 -5.98 -24.18
N TYR A 153 9.74 -5.93 -23.00
CA TYR A 153 10.49 -4.79 -22.44
C TYR A 153 9.85 -3.38 -22.54
N ASP A 154 9.33 -2.89 -21.40
CA ASP A 154 9.18 -1.45 -21.07
C ASP A 154 8.27 -0.53 -21.89
N LYS A 155 7.67 -0.96 -22.99
CA LYS A 155 6.92 0.00 -23.82
C LYS A 155 5.47 0.17 -23.35
N GLN A 156 5.30 1.20 -22.51
CA GLN A 156 4.03 1.89 -22.20
C GLN A 156 3.21 1.28 -21.05
N LEU A 157 3.84 1.11 -19.88
CA LEU A 157 3.26 0.72 -18.57
C LEU A 157 1.98 1.49 -18.13
N PHE A 158 1.52 2.47 -18.91
CA PHE A 158 0.35 3.31 -18.69
C PHE A 158 -0.53 3.50 -19.94
N SER A 159 -0.81 2.47 -20.74
CA SER A 159 -1.80 2.63 -21.80
C SER A 159 -2.90 1.57 -21.78
N LYS A 160 -4.13 2.08 -21.58
CA LYS A 160 -5.42 1.45 -21.85
C LYS A 160 -6.02 0.56 -20.74
N GLY A 161 -6.35 1.20 -19.63
CA GLY A 161 -7.77 1.49 -19.36
C GLY A 161 -8.75 0.33 -19.15
N ARG A 162 -8.32 -0.88 -18.78
CA ARG A 162 -9.23 -1.87 -18.18
C ARG A 162 -8.78 -2.19 -16.77
N ARG A 163 -9.67 -1.90 -15.80
CA ARG A 163 -9.48 -2.23 -14.39
C ARG A 163 -9.39 -3.73 -14.24
N ILE A 164 -8.47 -4.19 -13.41
CA ILE A 164 -8.55 -5.53 -12.86
C ILE A 164 -8.85 -5.45 -11.39
N HIS A 165 -9.83 -6.27 -11.06
CA HIS A 165 -10.36 -6.45 -9.74
C HIS A 165 -9.53 -7.52 -9.01
N LEU A 166 -8.67 -7.11 -8.08
CA LEU A 166 -7.90 -8.02 -7.25
C LEU A 166 -8.52 -8.03 -5.84
N SER A 167 -9.31 -9.07 -5.55
CA SER A 167 -9.90 -9.31 -4.23
C SER A 167 -8.84 -9.63 -3.19
N LYS A 168 -9.18 -9.46 -1.90
CA LYS A 168 -8.25 -9.75 -0.78
C LYS A 168 -7.72 -11.17 -0.85
N GLY A 169 -8.61 -12.14 -1.06
CA GLY A 169 -8.24 -13.56 -1.15
C GLY A 169 -7.31 -13.88 -2.32
N LYS A 170 -7.42 -13.18 -3.46
CA LYS A 170 -6.50 -13.38 -4.60
C LYS A 170 -5.12 -12.80 -4.32
N ALA A 171 -5.05 -11.61 -3.71
CA ALA A 171 -3.78 -10.99 -3.33
C ALA A 171 -3.02 -11.87 -2.32
N LEU A 172 -3.71 -12.36 -1.29
CA LEU A 172 -3.12 -13.25 -0.29
C LEU A 172 -2.62 -14.58 -0.87
N LYS A 173 -3.35 -15.18 -1.82
CA LYS A 173 -2.91 -16.41 -2.50
C LYS A 173 -1.64 -16.19 -3.32
N ILE A 174 -1.55 -15.07 -4.02
CA ILE A 174 -0.35 -14.70 -4.80
C ILE A 174 0.83 -14.56 -3.84
N ALA A 175 0.69 -13.79 -2.75
CA ALA A 175 1.76 -13.60 -1.78
C ALA A 175 2.23 -14.91 -1.12
N LYS A 176 1.30 -15.76 -0.67
CA LYS A 176 1.63 -17.06 -0.06
C LYS A 176 2.38 -17.97 -1.03
N ALA A 177 1.98 -18.00 -2.30
CA ALA A 177 2.66 -18.82 -3.30
C ALA A 177 4.14 -18.44 -3.51
N TYR A 178 4.57 -17.23 -3.12
CA TYR A 178 5.97 -16.81 -3.15
C TYR A 178 6.72 -17.02 -1.84
N GLN A 179 6.02 -17.00 -0.70
CA GLN A 179 6.65 -17.36 0.58
C GLN A 179 7.07 -18.83 0.65
N GLU A 180 6.51 -19.68 -0.22
CA GLU A 180 6.73 -21.13 -0.27
C GLU A 180 7.70 -21.58 -1.38
N GLN A 181 8.27 -20.66 -2.18
CA GLN A 181 9.25 -20.94 -3.25
C GLN A 181 10.69 -20.76 -2.77
#